data_AF-A0A8T3YD61-F1
#
_entry.id   AF-A0A8T3YD61-F1
#
_cell.length_a   1.000
_cell.length_b   1.000
_cell.length_c   1.000
_cell.angle_alpha   90.00
_cell.angle_beta   90.00
_cell.angle_gamma   90.00
#
_symmetry.space_group_name_H-M   'P 1'
#
loop_
_entity.id
_entity.type
_entity.pdbx_description
1 polymer ?
#
loop_
_entity_poly.entity_id
_entity_poly.type
_entity_poly.pdbx_seq_one_letter_code
_entity_poly.pdbx_strand_id
1 'polypeptide(L)'
;MNSGLIIDASEGSLWDPTPPKQFMGFGYNPDLSSLGERLDILNFFSWMKKIKDVEQTKWFIYDASGYYIVNRTPERSILKLGQYPKAGQILEVLAAEQDKSKRKDIMENCDIRRLYLEKLIQISEIGADYIDSRDVFRVDERYQRALDAALCTVRKLEVDNPQLLSLIFPKNSNSASRLYLPLEIAEVIYLKDVFGVECKFGPETELWFDDAVLEAMRGATYQARRCVSGPRKPGYLSDRNVIWTCSPDNFVDTLLKYDTEYRTFVERYASPFKQQGEFLEDCVKRLRDELRVSI
;
A
#
# COMPACT_ATOMS: atom_id res chain seq x y z
N MET A 1 -29.14 -25.24 -12.10
CA MET A 1 -28.31 -26.30 -12.72
C MET A 1 -26.91 -25.75 -12.83
N ASN A 2 -25.96 -26.47 -12.23
CA ASN A 2 -24.54 -26.16 -12.21
C ASN A 2 -23.97 -26.15 -13.64
N SER A 3 -23.32 -25.05 -14.04
CA SER A 3 -22.30 -25.08 -15.08
C SER A 3 -20.95 -24.99 -14.38
N GLY A 4 -20.48 -26.14 -13.90
CA GLY A 4 -19.10 -26.28 -13.45
C GLY A 4 -18.15 -26.06 -14.61
N LEU A 5 -17.12 -25.24 -14.39
CA LEU A 5 -16.00 -25.12 -15.30
C LEU A 5 -15.18 -26.41 -15.19
N ILE A 6 -15.16 -27.20 -16.27
CA ILE A 6 -14.21 -28.29 -16.47
C ILE A 6 -13.00 -27.65 -17.17
N ILE A 7 -11.84 -27.69 -16.53
CA ILE A 7 -10.56 -27.34 -17.16
C ILE A 7 -9.90 -28.66 -17.55
N ASP A 8 -9.74 -28.83 -18.86
CA ASP A 8 -9.11 -29.98 -19.49
C ASP A 8 -7.60 -29.93 -19.22
N ALA A 9 -7.11 -30.96 -18.52
CA ALA A 9 -5.70 -31.11 -18.18
C ALA A 9 -5.05 -32.05 -19.20
N SER A 10 -4.53 -31.48 -20.30
CA SER A 10 -3.56 -32.20 -21.12
C SER A 10 -2.43 -31.29 -21.57
N GLU A 11 -1.22 -31.82 -21.36
CA GLU A 11 0.07 -31.38 -21.85
C GLU A 11 0.85 -30.33 -21.03
N GLY A 12 1.62 -30.85 -20.07
CA GLY A 12 3.06 -30.59 -20.07
C GLY A 12 3.52 -29.22 -19.58
N SER A 13 2.90 -28.70 -18.52
CA SER A 13 3.51 -27.68 -17.66
C SER A 13 3.36 -28.18 -16.23
N LEU A 14 4.46 -28.24 -15.48
CA LEU A 14 4.43 -28.35 -14.02
C LEU A 14 3.74 -27.08 -13.51
N TRP A 15 2.41 -27.07 -13.55
CA TRP A 15 1.58 -26.10 -12.86
C TRP A 15 1.84 -26.33 -11.39
N ASP A 16 2.68 -25.49 -10.80
CA ASP A 16 2.70 -25.32 -9.37
C ASP A 16 1.31 -24.74 -9.01
N PRO A 17 0.43 -25.50 -8.33
CA PRO A 17 -0.91 -25.04 -7.99
C PRO A 17 -0.88 -23.99 -6.87
N THR A 18 0.31 -23.53 -6.47
CA THR A 18 0.47 -22.52 -5.43
C THR A 18 -0.12 -21.18 -5.92
N PRO A 19 -1.11 -20.62 -5.19
CA PRO A 19 -1.68 -19.31 -5.49
C PRO A 19 -0.59 -18.25 -5.59
N PRO A 20 -0.71 -17.28 -6.51
CA PRO A 20 0.31 -16.25 -6.68
C PRO A 20 0.48 -15.48 -5.37
N LYS A 21 1.73 -15.29 -4.95
CA LYS A 21 2.09 -14.43 -3.81
C LYS A 21 1.67 -13.00 -4.11
N GLN A 22 1.05 -12.34 -3.14
CA GLN A 22 0.49 -11.00 -3.30
C GLN A 22 1.14 -10.01 -2.35
N PHE A 23 1.19 -8.73 -2.73
CA PHE A 23 1.58 -7.67 -1.81
C PHE A 23 0.62 -6.48 -1.85
N MET A 24 0.63 -5.69 -0.78
CA MET A 24 0.01 -4.38 -0.74
C MET A 24 0.98 -3.35 -0.15
N GLY A 25 1.13 -2.22 -0.85
CA GLY A 25 1.91 -1.08 -0.40
C GLY A 25 1.08 -0.16 0.51
N PHE A 26 1.70 0.35 1.58
CA PHE A 26 1.08 1.34 2.47
C PHE A 26 1.91 2.61 2.54
N GLY A 27 1.30 3.74 2.19
CA GLY A 27 1.93 5.05 2.28
C GLY A 27 1.96 5.63 3.70
N TYR A 28 2.69 6.73 3.82
CA TYR A 28 2.86 7.51 5.04
C TYR A 28 1.54 8.11 5.54
N ASN A 29 1.30 8.00 6.85
CA ASN A 29 0.19 8.67 7.52
C ASN A 29 0.74 9.79 8.43
N PRO A 30 0.54 11.08 8.10
CA PRO A 30 1.08 12.18 8.88
C PRO A 30 0.44 12.34 10.26
N ASP A 31 -0.73 11.75 10.49
CA ASP A 31 -1.56 12.01 11.68
C ASP A 31 -1.39 10.95 12.79
N LEU A 32 -0.47 9.99 12.63
CA LEU A 32 -0.31 8.87 13.60
C LEU A 32 -0.04 9.34 15.03
N SER A 33 0.80 10.35 15.21
CA SER A 33 1.18 10.83 16.54
C SER A 33 0.05 11.56 17.25
N SER A 34 -0.93 12.09 16.52
CA SER A 34 -2.04 12.88 17.07
C SER A 34 -3.35 12.10 17.14
N LEU A 35 -3.60 11.21 16.18
CA LEU A 35 -4.89 10.51 16.01
C LEU A 35 -4.75 8.99 15.98
N GLY A 36 -3.52 8.45 15.94
CA GLY A 36 -3.29 7.03 15.65
C GLY A 36 -3.62 6.64 14.20
N GLU A 37 -3.56 5.35 13.91
CA GLU A 37 -3.96 4.85 12.60
C GLU A 37 -5.49 4.81 12.46
N ARG A 38 -6.01 5.22 11.30
CA ARG A 38 -7.44 5.23 11.04
C ARG A 38 -7.99 3.81 10.93
N LEU A 39 -9.09 3.53 11.62
CA LEU A 39 -9.77 2.23 11.59
C LEU A 39 -10.25 1.84 10.19
N ASP A 40 -10.51 2.81 9.29
CA ASP A 40 -10.92 2.51 7.93
C ASP A 40 -9.83 1.82 7.10
N ILE A 41 -8.56 1.85 7.54
CA ILE A 41 -7.48 1.03 6.97
C ILE A 41 -7.81 -0.47 7.01
N LEU A 42 -8.60 -0.90 8.00
CA LEU A 42 -9.06 -2.28 8.14
C LEU A 42 -9.86 -2.74 6.92
N ASN A 43 -10.39 -1.84 6.09
CA ASN A 43 -11.03 -2.20 4.83
C ASN A 43 -10.07 -2.98 3.92
N PHE A 44 -8.80 -2.55 3.84
CA PHE A 44 -7.80 -3.23 3.03
C PHE A 44 -7.48 -4.61 3.60
N PHE A 45 -7.28 -4.70 4.92
CA PHE A 45 -7.05 -5.97 5.61
C PHE A 45 -8.27 -6.91 5.54
N SER A 46 -9.48 -6.36 5.49
CA SER A 46 -10.74 -7.08 5.30
C SER A 46 -10.78 -7.75 3.93
N TRP A 47 -10.35 -7.06 2.87
CA TRP A 47 -10.19 -7.66 1.54
C TRP A 47 -9.07 -8.70 1.52
N MET A 48 -7.90 -8.41 2.08
CA MET A 48 -6.78 -9.34 2.13
C MET A 48 -7.15 -10.63 2.87
N LYS A 49 -7.87 -10.53 4.00
CA LYS A 49 -8.38 -11.69 4.76
C LYS A 49 -9.36 -12.53 3.93
N LYS A 50 -10.35 -11.91 3.28
CA LYS A 50 -11.30 -12.62 2.41
C LYS A 50 -10.59 -13.38 1.28
N ILE A 51 -9.60 -12.75 0.65
CA ILE A 51 -8.81 -13.39 -0.42
C ILE A 51 -7.99 -14.54 0.15
N LYS A 52 -7.33 -14.34 1.30
CA LYS A 52 -6.55 -15.39 1.98
C LYS A 52 -7.42 -16.59 2.36
N ASP A 53 -8.61 -16.36 2.90
CA ASP A 53 -9.49 -17.44 3.38
C ASP A 53 -9.99 -18.33 2.22
N VAL A 54 -10.03 -17.79 0.99
CA VAL A 54 -10.45 -18.52 -0.22
C VAL A 54 -9.25 -19.09 -0.98
N GLU A 55 -8.22 -18.29 -1.21
CA GLU A 55 -7.11 -18.63 -2.09
C GLU A 55 -5.90 -19.16 -1.35
N GLN A 56 -5.79 -19.03 -0.02
CA GLN A 56 -4.61 -19.43 0.77
C GLN A 56 -3.29 -18.81 0.29
N THR A 57 -3.33 -17.63 -0.32
CA THR A 57 -2.13 -16.92 -0.80
C THR A 57 -1.23 -16.44 0.35
N LYS A 58 0.08 -16.34 0.07
CA LYS A 58 1.05 -15.67 0.92
C LYS A 58 1.07 -14.17 0.63
N TRP A 59 0.99 -13.38 1.70
CA TRP A 59 0.94 -11.92 1.65
C TRP A 59 2.28 -11.27 2.03
N PHE A 60 2.53 -10.12 1.43
CA PHE A 60 3.59 -9.20 1.79
C PHE A 60 3.00 -7.80 2.03
N ILE A 61 3.41 -7.15 3.11
CA ILE A 61 3.04 -5.76 3.40
C ILE A 61 4.30 -4.94 3.19
N TYR A 62 4.26 -4.06 2.19
CA TYR A 62 5.36 -3.15 1.90
C TYR A 62 5.06 -1.78 2.53
N ASP A 63 5.81 -1.40 3.55
CA ASP A 63 5.69 -0.07 4.16
C ASP A 63 6.47 0.95 3.33
N ALA A 64 5.74 1.65 2.46
CA ALA A 64 6.24 2.73 1.61
C ALA A 64 6.27 4.09 2.33
N SER A 65 6.09 4.13 3.66
CA SER A 65 6.13 5.38 4.44
C SER A 65 7.42 6.16 4.26
N GLY A 66 8.55 5.46 4.06
CA GLY A 66 9.84 6.06 3.75
C GLY A 66 9.83 6.96 2.51
N TYR A 67 8.93 6.73 1.55
CA TYR A 67 8.80 7.53 0.33
C TYR A 67 8.29 8.95 0.61
N TYR A 68 7.73 9.22 1.79
CA TYR A 68 7.34 10.57 2.16
C TYR A 68 8.51 11.55 2.17
N ILE A 69 9.75 11.05 2.31
CA ILE A 69 10.95 11.90 2.21
C ILE A 69 11.08 12.58 0.84
N VAL A 70 10.51 12.00 -0.22
CA VAL A 70 10.48 12.60 -1.57
C VAL A 70 9.81 13.99 -1.50
N ASN A 71 8.67 14.10 -0.84
CA ASN A 71 7.95 15.37 -0.65
C ASN A 71 8.73 16.41 0.18
N ARG A 72 9.72 15.96 0.94
CA ARG A 72 10.52 16.79 1.85
C ARG A 72 11.94 17.05 1.33
N THR A 73 12.29 16.45 0.20
CA THR A 73 13.58 16.60 -0.46
C THR A 73 13.60 17.94 -1.20
N PRO A 74 14.57 18.83 -0.94
CA PRO A 74 14.68 20.09 -1.66
C PRO A 74 14.85 19.87 -3.16
N GLU A 75 14.13 20.63 -3.98
CA GLU A 75 14.20 20.55 -5.44
C GLU A 75 15.64 20.67 -5.96
N ARG A 76 16.43 21.59 -5.38
CA ARG A 76 17.86 21.74 -5.69
C ARG A 76 18.68 20.46 -5.52
N SER A 77 18.31 19.59 -4.57
CA SER A 77 19.01 18.31 -4.33
C SER A 77 18.70 17.35 -5.47
N ILE A 78 17.45 17.31 -5.95
CA ILE A 78 17.04 16.48 -7.08
C ILE A 78 17.64 17.00 -8.40
N LEU A 79 17.58 18.30 -8.65
CA LEU A 79 18.13 18.91 -9.87
C LEU A 79 19.64 18.68 -10.03
N LYS A 80 20.38 18.58 -8.92
CA LYS A 80 21.82 18.26 -8.93
C LYS A 80 22.13 16.86 -9.45
N LEU A 81 21.16 15.94 -9.45
CA LEU A 81 21.35 14.60 -10.00
C LEU A 81 21.36 14.58 -11.54
N GLY A 82 20.95 15.69 -12.18
CA GLY A 82 20.90 15.84 -13.63
C GLY A 82 19.66 15.22 -14.26
N GLN A 83 19.63 15.18 -15.60
CA GLN A 83 18.48 14.72 -16.38
C GLN A 83 18.26 13.20 -16.29
N TYR A 84 19.34 12.43 -16.11
CA TYR A 84 19.32 10.97 -16.13
C TYR A 84 20.07 10.39 -14.93
N PRO A 85 19.56 10.62 -13.71
CA PRO A 85 20.20 10.11 -12.50
C PRO A 85 20.25 8.57 -12.51
N LYS A 86 21.29 8.00 -11.91
CA LYS A 86 21.38 6.56 -11.63
C LYS A 86 20.63 6.24 -10.34
N ALA A 87 20.13 5.02 -10.21
CA ALA A 87 19.40 4.58 -9.01
C ALA A 87 20.19 4.83 -7.71
N GLY A 88 21.47 4.45 -7.66
CA GLY A 88 22.30 4.64 -6.48
C GLY A 88 22.41 6.10 -6.03
N GLN A 89 22.44 7.06 -6.96
CA GLN A 89 22.49 8.49 -6.64
C GLN A 89 21.16 8.98 -6.05
N ILE A 90 20.03 8.50 -6.57
CA ILE A 90 18.71 8.81 -6.02
C ILE A 90 18.60 8.25 -4.61
N LEU A 91 18.93 6.98 -4.41
CA LEU A 91 18.86 6.32 -3.11
C LEU A 91 19.77 6.99 -2.08
N GLU A 92 20.99 7.36 -2.46
CA GLU A 92 21.91 8.11 -1.59
C GLU A 92 21.32 9.45 -1.14
N VAL A 93 20.72 10.21 -2.06
CA VAL A 93 20.06 11.49 -1.71
C VAL A 93 18.88 11.27 -0.78
N LEU A 94 18.00 10.31 -1.08
CA LEU A 94 16.81 10.05 -0.25
C LEU A 94 17.21 9.55 1.15
N ALA A 95 18.18 8.63 1.23
CA ALA A 95 18.73 8.13 2.48
C ALA A 95 19.38 9.26 3.30
N ALA A 96 20.16 10.12 2.67
CA ALA A 96 20.78 11.27 3.33
C ALA A 96 19.76 12.32 3.80
N GLU A 97 18.62 12.48 3.11
CA GLU A 97 17.53 13.33 3.60
C GLU A 97 16.82 12.71 4.81
N GLN A 98 16.60 11.38 4.82
CA GLN A 98 16.03 10.65 5.97
C GLN A 98 16.89 10.83 7.24
N ASP A 99 18.21 10.89 7.11
CA ASP A 99 19.15 11.02 8.25
C ASP A 99 19.25 12.43 8.83
N LYS A 100 18.56 13.43 8.26
CA LYS A 100 18.65 14.81 8.75
C LYS A 100 17.85 14.96 10.04
N SER A 101 18.45 15.65 11.02
CA SER A 101 17.80 15.98 12.30
C SER A 101 16.42 16.64 12.14
N LYS A 102 16.24 17.51 11.14
CA LYS A 102 14.96 18.15 10.80
C LYS A 102 13.89 17.22 10.18
N ARG A 103 14.16 15.93 10.09
CA ARG A 103 13.27 14.86 9.58
C ARG A 103 13.04 13.77 10.62
N LYS A 104 13.55 13.96 11.83
CA LYS A 104 13.44 12.99 12.92
C LYS A 104 11.98 12.67 13.24
N ASP A 105 11.12 13.68 13.22
CA ASP A 105 9.66 13.56 13.40
C ASP A 105 9.02 12.61 12.39
N ILE A 106 9.45 12.67 11.12
CA ILE A 106 8.96 11.78 10.07
C ILE A 106 9.45 10.34 10.31
N MET A 107 10.71 10.17 10.70
CA MET A 107 11.28 8.84 10.96
C MET A 107 10.64 8.18 12.19
N GLU A 108 10.41 8.95 13.25
CA GLU A 108 9.67 8.51 14.44
C GLU A 108 8.22 8.11 14.06
N ASN A 109 7.58 8.88 13.18
CA ASN A 109 6.25 8.54 12.67
C ASN A 109 6.27 7.25 11.82
N CYS A 110 7.29 7.03 10.97
CA CYS A 110 7.47 5.74 10.28
C CYS A 110 7.65 4.58 11.25
N ASP A 111 8.38 4.75 12.36
CA ASP A 111 8.54 3.71 13.38
C ASP A 111 7.21 3.39 14.07
N ILE A 112 6.38 4.40 14.33
CA ILE A 112 5.01 4.22 14.84
C ILE A 112 4.15 3.49 13.80
N ARG A 113 4.25 3.85 12.51
CA ARG A 113 3.51 3.21 11.41
C ARG A 113 3.79 1.72 11.34
N ARG A 114 5.06 1.32 11.46
CA ARG A 114 5.46 -0.10 11.51
C ARG A 114 4.67 -0.86 12.57
N LEU A 115 4.60 -0.32 13.80
CA LEU A 115 3.88 -0.95 14.90
C LEU A 115 2.39 -1.12 14.60
N TYR A 116 1.77 -0.14 13.94
CA TYR A 116 0.38 -0.26 13.49
C TYR A 116 0.21 -1.33 12.40
N LEU A 117 1.10 -1.38 11.40
CA LEU A 117 1.03 -2.38 10.33
C LEU A 117 1.24 -3.80 10.87
N GLU A 118 2.19 -4.00 11.78
CA GLU A 118 2.41 -5.29 12.46
C GLU A 118 1.16 -5.72 13.25
N LYS A 119 0.54 -4.80 14.00
CA LYS A 119 -0.74 -5.05 14.69
C LYS A 119 -1.86 -5.40 13.71
N LEU A 120 -1.97 -4.71 12.58
CA LEU A 120 -2.99 -4.99 11.57
C LEU A 120 -2.78 -6.38 10.94
N ILE A 121 -1.53 -6.79 10.70
CA ILE A 121 -1.20 -8.14 10.24
C ILE A 121 -1.65 -9.18 11.27
N GLN A 122 -1.39 -8.92 12.56
CA GLN A 122 -1.82 -9.80 13.66
C GLN A 122 -3.36 -9.90 13.76
N ILE A 123 -4.05 -8.75 13.85
CA ILE A 123 -5.52 -8.65 14.01
C ILE A 123 -6.23 -9.35 12.85
N SER A 124 -5.70 -9.19 11.63
CA SER A 124 -6.32 -9.76 10.43
C SER A 124 -5.99 -11.24 10.22
N GLU A 125 -4.98 -11.76 10.91
CA GLU A 125 -4.46 -13.12 10.77
C GLU A 125 -4.02 -13.44 9.34
N ILE A 126 -3.66 -12.41 8.55
CA ILE A 126 -3.28 -12.65 7.15
C ILE A 126 -1.91 -13.33 7.02
N GLY A 127 -1.11 -13.34 8.09
CA GLY A 127 0.22 -13.97 8.11
C GLY A 127 1.14 -13.41 7.03
N ALA A 128 1.19 -12.08 6.92
CA ALA A 128 1.99 -11.39 5.92
C ALA A 128 3.42 -11.13 6.40
N ASP A 129 4.38 -11.19 5.48
CA ASP A 129 5.74 -10.72 5.73
C ASP A 129 5.78 -9.19 5.60
N TYR A 130 6.34 -8.50 6.60
CA TYR A 130 6.51 -7.05 6.60
C TYR A 130 7.85 -6.64 5.99
N ILE A 131 7.84 -5.62 5.12
CA ILE A 131 9.03 -5.08 4.46
C ILE A 131 9.04 -3.56 4.63
N ASP A 132 10.11 -3.02 5.23
CA ASP A 132 10.32 -1.58 5.41
C ASP A 132 11.08 -0.99 4.21
N SER A 133 10.48 -0.03 3.50
CA SER A 133 11.17 0.65 2.39
C SER A 133 12.47 1.33 2.80
N ARG A 134 12.59 1.79 4.06
CA ARG A 134 13.79 2.47 4.57
C ARG A 134 14.98 1.52 4.66
N ASP A 135 14.74 0.28 5.05
CA ASP A 135 15.79 -0.75 5.09
C ASP A 135 16.18 -1.12 3.65
N VAL A 136 15.20 -1.41 2.80
CA VAL A 136 15.43 -1.76 1.39
C VAL A 136 16.27 -0.71 0.66
N PHE A 137 16.00 0.58 0.87
CA PHE A 137 16.76 1.68 0.28
C PHE A 137 18.25 1.69 0.63
N ARG A 138 18.58 1.26 1.85
CA ARG A 138 19.92 1.46 2.44
C ARG A 138 20.83 0.26 2.26
N VAL A 139 20.27 -0.95 2.28
CA VAL A 139 21.08 -2.18 2.37
C VAL A 139 20.94 -3.10 1.17
N ASP A 140 19.90 -2.99 0.35
CA ASP A 140 19.68 -3.99 -0.71
C ASP A 140 20.04 -3.50 -2.12
N GLU A 141 21.21 -3.94 -2.62
CA GLU A 141 21.64 -3.67 -3.99
C GLU A 141 20.66 -4.19 -5.06
N ARG A 142 19.80 -5.18 -4.74
CA ARG A 142 18.77 -5.67 -5.66
C ARG A 142 17.71 -4.61 -5.90
N TYR A 143 17.38 -3.80 -4.88
CA TYR A 143 16.47 -2.68 -5.06
C TYR A 143 17.07 -1.59 -5.94
N GLN A 144 18.37 -1.32 -5.83
CA GLN A 144 19.05 -0.40 -6.74
C GLN A 144 18.93 -0.87 -8.20
N ARG A 145 19.12 -2.17 -8.47
CA ARG A 145 18.94 -2.73 -9.82
C ARG A 145 17.49 -2.63 -10.30
N ALA A 146 16.54 -2.91 -9.42
CA ALA A 146 15.12 -2.74 -9.71
C ALA A 146 14.78 -1.28 -10.06
N LEU A 147 15.38 -0.31 -9.35
CA LEU A 147 15.20 1.12 -9.63
C LEU A 147 15.86 1.55 -10.94
N ASP A 148 17.03 1.02 -11.30
CA ASP A 148 17.63 1.30 -12.62
C ASP A 148 16.73 0.76 -13.76
N ALA A 149 16.12 -0.42 -13.58
CA ALA A 149 15.14 -0.97 -14.51
C ALA A 149 13.87 -0.09 -14.58
N ALA A 150 13.34 0.33 -13.43
CA ALA A 150 12.19 1.21 -13.35
C ALA A 150 12.42 2.57 -14.03
N LEU A 151 13.59 3.18 -13.84
CA LEU A 151 13.98 4.43 -14.52
C LEU A 151 14.03 4.25 -16.05
N CYS A 152 14.53 3.10 -16.53
CA CYS A 152 14.47 2.77 -17.95
C CYS A 152 13.04 2.63 -18.46
N THR A 153 12.16 1.98 -17.70
CA THR A 153 10.73 1.84 -18.05
C THR A 153 10.05 3.19 -18.13
N VAL A 154 10.24 4.07 -17.15
CA VAL A 154 9.62 5.40 -17.15
C VAL A 154 10.07 6.21 -18.38
N ARG A 155 11.36 6.15 -18.76
CA ARG A 155 11.85 6.83 -19.98
C ARG A 155 11.21 6.29 -21.26
N LYS A 156 10.95 4.98 -21.33
CA LYS A 156 10.21 4.39 -22.46
C LYS A 156 8.77 4.87 -22.47
N LEU A 157 8.09 4.86 -21.31
CA LEU A 157 6.72 5.36 -21.18
C LEU A 157 6.60 6.85 -21.55
N GLU A 158 7.61 7.68 -21.29
CA GLU A 158 7.63 9.09 -21.72
C GLU A 158 7.52 9.25 -23.24
N VAL A 159 8.02 8.28 -24.01
CA VAL A 159 7.96 8.26 -25.48
C VAL A 159 6.71 7.51 -25.97
N ASP A 160 6.49 6.31 -25.43
CA ASP A 160 5.50 5.36 -25.95
C ASP A 160 4.07 5.67 -25.46
N ASN A 161 3.93 6.19 -24.24
CA ASN A 161 2.63 6.49 -23.63
C ASN A 161 2.67 7.72 -22.70
N PRO A 162 2.93 8.93 -23.25
CA PRO A 162 2.97 10.16 -22.46
C PRO A 162 1.63 10.51 -21.82
N GLN A 163 0.51 10.00 -22.35
CA GLN A 163 -0.82 10.22 -21.78
C GLN A 163 -0.96 9.57 -20.41
N LEU A 164 -0.50 8.33 -20.25
CA LEU A 164 -0.50 7.63 -18.95
C LEU A 164 0.28 8.41 -17.90
N LEU A 165 1.47 8.92 -18.25
CA LEU A 165 2.28 9.70 -17.33
C LEU A 165 1.61 11.02 -16.92
N SER A 166 0.83 11.63 -17.81
CA SER A 166 0.07 12.85 -17.49
C SER A 166 -1.11 12.61 -16.53
N LEU A 167 -1.60 11.37 -16.44
CA LEU A 167 -2.62 10.96 -15.46
C LEU A 167 -2.00 10.68 -14.08
N ILE A 168 -0.75 10.21 -14.06
CA ILE A 168 0.01 9.91 -12.84
C ILE A 168 0.60 11.18 -12.22
N PHE A 169 1.28 11.99 -13.02
CA PHE A 169 1.95 13.19 -12.54
C PHE A 169 1.05 14.42 -12.68
N PRO A 170 0.77 15.16 -11.58
CA PRO A 170 0.01 16.40 -11.69
C PRO A 170 0.76 17.44 -12.54
N LYS A 171 0.01 18.32 -13.21
CA LYS A 171 0.55 19.34 -14.14
C LYS A 171 1.62 20.26 -13.53
N ASN A 172 1.60 20.45 -12.20
CA ASN A 172 2.57 21.25 -11.43
C ASN A 172 3.40 20.38 -10.46
N SER A 173 3.75 19.17 -10.88
CA SER A 173 4.61 18.28 -10.08
C SER A 173 5.96 18.94 -9.80
N ASN A 174 6.37 18.98 -8.53
CA ASN A 174 7.74 19.36 -8.21
C ASN A 174 8.70 18.25 -8.70
N SER A 175 9.96 18.59 -8.99
CA SER A 175 10.90 17.60 -9.57
C SER A 175 11.06 16.34 -8.70
N ALA A 176 10.89 16.46 -7.38
CA ALA A 176 10.97 15.32 -6.48
C ALA A 176 9.80 14.34 -6.67
N SER A 177 8.57 14.83 -6.84
CA SER A 177 7.38 13.98 -7.00
C SER A 177 7.43 13.08 -8.24
N ARG A 178 8.25 13.42 -9.24
CA ARG A 178 8.52 12.54 -10.39
C ARG A 178 9.25 11.24 -10.01
N LEU A 179 9.81 11.17 -8.81
CA LEU A 179 10.44 9.96 -8.28
C LEU A 179 9.42 8.93 -7.77
N TYR A 180 8.15 9.28 -7.53
CA TYR A 180 7.17 8.32 -7.01
C TYR A 180 6.95 7.13 -7.94
N LEU A 181 6.68 7.38 -9.22
CA LEU A 181 6.45 6.31 -10.19
C LEU A 181 7.64 5.34 -10.33
N PRO A 182 8.89 5.79 -10.53
CA PRO A 182 10.00 4.85 -10.62
C PRO A 182 10.24 4.10 -9.30
N LEU A 183 10.01 4.70 -8.12
CA LEU A 183 10.09 3.98 -6.84
C LEU A 183 9.02 2.89 -6.72
N GLU A 184 7.80 3.18 -7.16
CA GLU A 184 6.68 2.22 -7.13
C GLU A 184 6.88 1.07 -8.12
N ILE A 185 7.40 1.34 -9.32
CA ILE A 185 7.78 0.28 -10.26
C ILE A 185 8.95 -0.55 -9.71
N ALA A 186 9.94 0.10 -9.09
CA ALA A 186 11.09 -0.58 -8.50
C ALA A 186 10.68 -1.52 -7.36
N GLU A 187 9.73 -1.11 -6.52
CA GLU A 187 9.12 -1.95 -5.48
C GLU A 187 8.54 -3.24 -6.03
N VAL A 188 7.75 -3.15 -7.11
CA VAL A 188 7.16 -4.33 -7.74
C VAL A 188 8.23 -5.26 -8.31
N ILE A 189 9.21 -4.72 -9.05
CA ILE A 189 10.29 -5.51 -9.64
C ILE A 189 11.09 -6.20 -8.53
N TYR A 190 11.46 -5.46 -7.49
CA TYR A 190 12.18 -5.98 -6.32
C TYR A 190 11.40 -7.11 -5.63
N LEU A 191 10.10 -6.93 -5.39
CA LEU A 191 9.27 -7.93 -4.73
C LEU A 191 9.11 -9.20 -5.57
N LYS A 192 8.99 -9.06 -6.90
CA LYS A 192 8.99 -10.23 -7.79
C LYS A 192 10.33 -10.95 -7.74
N ASP A 193 11.45 -10.24 -7.90
CA ASP A 193 12.77 -10.85 -8.02
C ASP A 193 13.25 -11.49 -6.71
N VAL A 194 12.96 -10.87 -5.57
CA VAL A 194 13.45 -11.33 -4.26
C VAL A 194 12.52 -12.33 -3.61
N PHE A 195 11.21 -12.13 -3.71
CA PHE A 195 10.22 -12.93 -2.97
C PHE A 195 9.32 -13.77 -3.86
N GLY A 196 9.39 -13.60 -5.20
CA GLY A 196 8.50 -14.27 -6.15
C GLY A 196 7.08 -13.74 -6.08
N VAL A 197 6.89 -12.46 -5.73
CA VAL A 197 5.56 -11.83 -5.71
C VAL A 197 5.07 -11.61 -7.15
N GLU A 198 3.86 -12.05 -7.43
CA GLU A 198 3.31 -12.04 -8.80
C GLU A 198 2.02 -11.22 -8.92
N CYS A 199 1.58 -10.61 -7.83
CA CYS A 199 0.35 -9.83 -7.80
C CYS A 199 0.49 -8.61 -6.91
N LYS A 200 0.27 -7.42 -7.48
CA LYS A 200 0.01 -6.19 -6.70
C LYS A 200 -1.47 -6.19 -6.34
N PHE A 201 -1.77 -5.98 -5.06
CA PHE A 201 -3.11 -5.68 -4.58
C PHE A 201 -3.15 -4.21 -4.12
N GLY A 202 -4.13 -3.46 -4.60
CA GLY A 202 -4.24 -2.04 -4.28
C GLY A 202 -5.66 -1.48 -4.44
N PRO A 203 -5.88 -0.21 -4.11
CA PRO A 203 -7.15 0.46 -4.36
C PRO A 203 -7.34 0.76 -5.86
N GLU A 204 -8.59 0.83 -6.31
CA GLU A 204 -8.95 1.25 -7.69
C GLU A 204 -8.39 2.63 -8.07
N THR A 205 -8.12 3.49 -7.09
CA THR A 205 -7.51 4.82 -7.31
C THR A 205 -6.07 4.76 -7.80
N GLU A 206 -5.40 3.61 -7.71
CA GLU A 206 -4.03 3.41 -8.20
C GLU A 206 -3.97 2.82 -9.62
N LEU A 207 -5.11 2.70 -10.32
CA LEU A 207 -5.24 2.12 -11.66
C LEU A 207 -4.10 2.54 -12.62
N TRP A 208 -3.76 3.83 -12.69
CA TRP A 208 -2.74 4.32 -13.61
C TRP A 208 -1.32 3.93 -13.22
N PHE A 209 -1.03 3.85 -11.92
CA PHE A 209 0.26 3.31 -11.46
C PHE A 209 0.36 1.82 -11.76
N ASP A 210 -0.72 1.07 -11.55
CA ASP A 210 -0.79 -0.36 -11.89
C ASP A 210 -0.56 -0.60 -13.39
N ASP A 211 -1.13 0.24 -14.26
CA ASP A 211 -0.92 0.12 -15.70
C ASP A 211 0.55 0.35 -16.08
N ALA A 212 1.22 1.32 -15.45
CA ALA A 212 2.65 1.55 -15.64
C ALA A 212 3.51 0.39 -15.09
N VAL A 213 3.09 -0.23 -13.99
CA VAL A 213 3.69 -1.45 -13.43
C VAL A 213 3.54 -2.62 -14.39
N LEU A 214 2.34 -2.85 -14.95
CA LEU A 214 2.10 -3.93 -15.91
C LEU A 214 2.95 -3.77 -17.17
N GLU A 215 3.21 -2.53 -17.59
CA GLU A 215 4.16 -2.23 -18.66
C GLU A 215 5.60 -2.58 -18.28
N ALA A 216 6.02 -2.29 -17.04
CA ALA A 216 7.34 -2.69 -16.54
C ALA A 216 7.51 -4.22 -16.48
N MET A 217 6.42 -4.94 -16.18
CA MET A 217 6.39 -6.39 -16.02
C MET A 217 6.00 -7.13 -17.31
N ARG A 218 5.98 -6.44 -18.46
CA ARG A 218 5.62 -7.03 -19.74
C ARG A 218 6.53 -8.21 -20.06
N GLY A 219 5.93 -9.39 -20.25
CA GLY A 219 6.65 -10.65 -20.50
C GLY A 219 6.91 -11.48 -19.25
N ALA A 220 6.54 -11.00 -18.06
CA ALA A 220 6.50 -11.79 -16.84
C ALA A 220 5.06 -12.20 -16.50
N THR A 221 4.89 -13.32 -15.79
CA THR A 221 3.63 -13.65 -15.11
C THR A 221 3.46 -12.66 -13.96
N TYR A 222 2.64 -11.63 -14.17
CA TYR A 222 2.37 -10.59 -13.19
C TYR A 222 0.96 -10.03 -13.35
N GLN A 223 0.28 -9.75 -12.24
CA GLN A 223 -1.09 -9.26 -12.21
C GLN A 223 -1.25 -8.06 -11.27
N ALA A 224 -2.26 -7.24 -11.54
CA ALA A 224 -2.75 -6.23 -10.62
C ALA A 224 -4.20 -6.55 -10.25
N ARG A 225 -4.49 -6.66 -8.96
CA ARG A 225 -5.83 -6.83 -8.40
C ARG A 225 -6.21 -5.59 -7.63
N ARG A 226 -7.48 -5.20 -7.75
CA ARG A 226 -7.97 -3.94 -7.19
C ARG A 226 -9.12 -4.18 -6.23
N CYS A 227 -9.16 -3.41 -5.16
CA CYS A 227 -10.33 -3.27 -4.31
C CYS A 227 -10.89 -1.85 -4.37
N VAL A 228 -12.19 -1.73 -4.13
CA VAL A 228 -12.82 -0.42 -3.95
C VAL A 228 -12.14 0.35 -2.81
N SER A 229 -11.87 1.65 -3.06
CA SER A 229 -11.26 2.56 -2.08
C SER A 229 -12.19 2.78 -0.90
N GLY A 230 -12.07 1.92 0.11
CA GLY A 230 -12.90 1.99 1.30
C GLY A 230 -14.39 1.68 1.04
N PRO A 231 -15.18 1.49 2.11
CA PRO A 231 -16.61 1.64 2.01
C PRO A 231 -16.96 3.11 1.74
N ARG A 232 -18.02 3.36 0.96
CA ARG A 232 -18.49 4.73 0.71
C ARG A 232 -19.01 5.29 2.04
N LYS A 233 -18.36 6.34 2.54
CA LYS A 233 -18.83 7.10 3.70
C LYS A 233 -20.22 7.74 3.41
N PRO A 234 -21.06 7.94 4.43
CA PRO A 234 -22.26 8.77 4.33
C PRO A 234 -21.99 10.13 3.68
N GLY A 235 -22.94 10.63 2.88
CA GLY A 235 -22.75 11.85 2.08
C GLY A 235 -22.49 13.11 2.90
N TYR A 236 -22.96 13.15 4.14
CA TYR A 236 -22.78 14.27 5.07
C TYR A 236 -21.43 14.25 5.80
N LEU A 237 -20.68 13.13 5.77
CA LEU A 237 -19.34 13.07 6.35
C LEU A 237 -18.33 13.62 5.35
N SER A 238 -17.63 14.70 5.69
CA SER A 238 -16.45 15.16 4.94
C SER A 238 -15.27 14.18 5.14
N ASP A 239 -14.26 14.21 4.27
CA ASP A 239 -13.09 13.32 4.42
C ASP A 239 -12.34 13.61 5.71
N ARG A 240 -12.26 14.89 6.07
CA ARG A 240 -11.77 15.31 7.38
C ARG A 240 -12.55 14.63 8.49
N ASN A 241 -13.89 14.67 8.44
CA ASN A 241 -14.71 14.03 9.47
C ASN A 241 -14.49 12.51 9.53
N VAL A 242 -14.24 11.82 8.42
CA VAL A 242 -13.91 10.38 8.42
C VAL A 242 -12.59 10.12 9.13
N ILE A 243 -11.56 10.92 8.88
CA ILE A 243 -10.27 10.83 9.57
C ILE A 243 -10.47 10.89 11.10
N TRP A 244 -11.34 11.80 11.56
CA TRP A 244 -11.67 11.90 12.98
C TRP A 244 -12.53 10.73 13.46
N THR A 245 -13.69 10.47 12.84
CA THR A 245 -14.67 9.49 13.33
C THR A 245 -14.21 8.03 13.18
N CYS A 246 -13.16 7.79 12.41
CA CYS A 246 -12.51 6.48 12.31
C CYS A 246 -11.16 6.43 13.05
N SER A 247 -10.74 7.50 13.74
CA SER A 247 -9.56 7.43 14.60
C SER A 247 -9.86 6.62 15.87
N PRO A 248 -8.88 5.87 16.41
CA PRO A 248 -9.06 5.12 17.64
C PRO A 248 -9.53 5.95 18.83
N ASP A 249 -9.20 7.25 18.87
CA ASP A 249 -9.53 8.10 20.00
C ASP A 249 -10.82 8.91 19.84
N ASN A 250 -11.33 9.07 18.60
CA ASN A 250 -12.56 9.83 18.33
C ASN A 250 -13.65 8.97 17.67
N PHE A 251 -13.56 7.65 17.80
CA PHE A 251 -14.59 6.74 17.34
C PHE A 251 -15.94 7.02 18.02
N VAL A 252 -17.01 7.20 17.25
CA VAL A 252 -18.30 7.68 17.75
C VAL A 252 -19.31 6.53 17.86
N ASP A 253 -19.28 5.81 18.99
CA ASP A 253 -20.18 4.68 19.28
C ASP A 253 -21.68 5.02 19.13
N THR A 254 -22.06 6.27 19.43
CA THR A 254 -23.45 6.72 19.34
C THR A 254 -23.94 6.78 17.89
N LEU A 255 -23.08 7.17 16.93
CA LEU A 255 -23.47 7.21 15.52
C LEU A 255 -23.76 5.80 14.99
N LEU A 256 -23.02 4.77 15.42
CA LEU A 256 -23.29 3.38 15.03
C LEU A 256 -24.70 2.89 15.38
N LYS A 257 -25.30 3.44 16.44
CA LYS A 257 -26.63 3.02 16.93
C LYS A 257 -27.77 3.72 16.22
N TYR A 258 -27.59 4.99 15.84
CA TYR A 258 -28.68 5.84 15.35
C TYR A 258 -28.58 6.15 13.85
N ASP A 259 -27.44 5.92 13.23
CA ASP A 259 -27.21 6.22 11.82
C ASP A 259 -26.95 4.94 11.01
N THR A 260 -27.95 4.55 10.21
CA THR A 260 -27.90 3.35 9.36
C THR A 260 -26.83 3.44 8.28
N GLU A 261 -26.58 4.62 7.70
CA GLU A 261 -25.56 4.78 6.65
C GLU A 261 -24.17 4.63 7.26
N TYR A 262 -23.91 5.26 8.40
CA TYR A 262 -22.64 5.14 9.11
C TYR A 262 -22.41 3.71 9.61
N ARG A 263 -23.45 3.06 10.17
CA ARG A 263 -23.39 1.65 10.55
C ARG A 263 -22.99 0.77 9.39
N THR A 264 -23.61 0.95 8.22
CA THR A 264 -23.29 0.18 7.00
C THR A 264 -21.85 0.44 6.55
N PHE A 265 -21.39 1.68 6.62
CA PHE A 265 -20.01 2.05 6.30
C PHE A 265 -19.00 1.31 7.21
N VAL A 266 -19.25 1.30 8.53
CA VAL A 266 -18.38 0.62 9.50
C VAL A 266 -18.45 -0.90 9.37
N GLU A 267 -19.63 -1.46 9.19
CA GLU A 267 -19.85 -2.90 9.06
C GLU A 267 -19.05 -3.50 7.89
N ARG A 268 -18.91 -2.77 6.78
CA ARG A 268 -18.18 -3.26 5.60
C ARG A 268 -16.70 -3.55 5.87
N TYR A 269 -16.03 -2.76 6.71
CA TYR A 269 -14.64 -3.01 7.05
C TYR A 269 -14.48 -3.87 8.30
N ALA A 270 -15.39 -3.81 9.28
CA ALA A 270 -15.26 -4.54 10.54
C ALA A 270 -15.74 -6.00 10.46
N SER A 271 -16.71 -6.32 9.60
CA SER A 271 -17.36 -7.63 9.58
C SER A 271 -16.42 -8.83 9.47
N PRO A 272 -15.35 -8.81 8.65
CA PRO A 272 -14.47 -9.98 8.53
C PRO A 272 -13.65 -10.31 9.77
N PHE A 273 -13.60 -9.39 10.73
CA PHE A 273 -12.89 -9.58 12.00
C PHE A 273 -13.84 -9.88 13.16
N LYS A 274 -15.15 -10.00 12.87
CA LYS A 274 -16.17 -10.24 13.88
C LYS A 274 -16.14 -11.70 14.34
N GLN A 275 -16.10 -11.91 15.65
CA GLN A 275 -16.18 -13.23 16.25
C GLN A 275 -17.62 -13.77 16.19
N GLN A 276 -17.78 -15.09 16.29
CA GLN A 276 -19.10 -15.71 16.25
C GLN A 276 -20.01 -15.17 17.37
N GLY A 277 -21.15 -14.59 16.98
CA GLY A 277 -22.11 -14.00 17.91
C GLY A 277 -21.77 -12.60 18.43
N GLU A 278 -20.62 -12.02 18.04
CA GLU A 278 -20.22 -10.67 18.46
C GLU A 278 -21.10 -9.61 17.80
N PHE A 279 -21.50 -8.56 18.52
CA PHE A 279 -22.19 -7.41 17.91
C PHE A 279 -21.19 -6.50 17.19
N LEU A 280 -21.66 -5.71 16.21
CA LEU A 280 -20.78 -4.82 15.45
C LEU A 280 -20.05 -3.82 16.37
N GLU A 281 -20.79 -3.26 17.32
CA GLU A 281 -20.30 -2.30 18.30
C GLU A 281 -19.16 -2.87 19.15
N ASP A 282 -19.30 -4.12 19.60
CA ASP A 282 -18.29 -4.78 20.41
C ASP A 282 -17.05 -5.13 19.58
N CYS A 283 -17.26 -5.59 18.34
CA CYS A 283 -16.19 -5.84 17.37
C CYS A 283 -15.36 -4.58 17.12
N VAL A 284 -16.01 -3.44 16.83
CA VAL A 284 -15.28 -2.20 16.51
C VAL A 284 -14.54 -1.66 17.74
N LYS A 285 -15.14 -1.73 18.93
CA LYS A 285 -14.45 -1.37 20.19
C LYS A 285 -13.22 -2.22 20.44
N ARG A 286 -13.34 -3.54 20.25
CA ARG A 286 -12.23 -4.47 20.39
C ARG A 286 -11.13 -4.17 19.38
N LEU A 287 -11.46 -4.06 18.09
CA LEU A 287 -10.49 -3.72 17.03
C LEU A 287 -9.77 -2.41 17.31
N ARG A 288 -10.51 -1.40 17.79
CA ARG A 288 -9.96 -0.11 18.21
C ARG A 288 -8.95 -0.26 19.34
N ASP A 289 -9.31 -0.99 20.39
CA ASP A 289 -8.46 -1.17 21.57
C ASP A 289 -7.25 -2.07 21.26
N GLU A 290 -7.40 -3.08 20.39
CA GLU A 290 -6.32 -3.91 19.87
C GLU A 290 -5.33 -3.12 18.99
N LEU A 291 -5.85 -2.22 18.14
CA LEU A 291 -5.04 -1.43 17.21
C LEU A 291 -4.22 -0.34 17.91
N ARG A 292 -4.65 0.17 19.07
CA ARG A 292 -3.93 1.21 19.82
C ARG A 292 -2.47 0.81 20.09
N VAL A 293 -1.55 1.66 19.65
CA VAL A 293 -0.12 1.55 19.98
C VAL A 293 0.18 2.49 21.13
N SER A 294 0.88 2.01 22.17
CA SER A 294 1.42 2.89 23.21
C SER A 294 2.58 3.68 22.62
N ILE A 295 2.41 5.00 22.49
CA ILE A 295 3.41 5.95 22.00
C ILE A 295 4.08 6.61 23.20
#